data_AF-A0A267MND3-F1
#
_entry.id   AF-A0A267MND3-F1
#
_cell.length_a   1.000
_cell.length_b   1.000
_cell.length_c   1.000
_cell.angle_alpha   90.00
_cell.angle_beta   90.00
_cell.angle_gamma   90.00
#
_symmetry.space_group_name_H-M   'P 1'
#
loop_
_entity.id
_entity.type
_entity.pdbx_description
1 polymer ?
#
loop_
_entity_poly.entity_id
_entity_poly.type
_entity_poly.pdbx_seq_one_letter_code
_entity_poly.pdbx_strand_id
1 'polypeptide(L)' 'MEKGYINLIDENNKEVRFQIIDMIEMDNDTYAILMPLDDNEEEGVVVFQVLDVENQVLELVTDEEIVMKVIDEFNE' A
#
# COMPACT_ATOMS: atom_id res chain seq x y z
N MET A 1 3.07 -18.48 -2.78
CA MET A 1 3.18 -17.46 -1.73
C MET A 1 1.76 -17.14 -1.30
N GLU A 2 1.45 -17.28 -0.01
CA GLU A 2 0.12 -16.93 0.50
C GLU A 2 -0.12 -15.44 0.23
N LYS A 3 -1.19 -15.12 -0.48
CA LYS A 3 -1.59 -13.73 -0.70
C LYS A 3 -1.94 -13.13 0.66
N GLY A 4 -1.14 -12.18 1.13
CA GLY A 4 -1.43 -11.42 2.34
C GLY A 4 -2.59 -10.46 2.07
N TYR A 5 -3.58 -10.45 2.95
CA TYR A 5 -4.65 -9.44 2.92
C TYR A 5 -4.53 -8.61 4.19
N ILE A 6 -4.72 -7.30 4.06
CA ILE A 6 -4.74 -6.36 5.17
C ILE A 6 -6.06 -5.59 5.16
N ASN A 7 -6.63 -5.37 6.33
CA ASN A 7 -7.79 -4.51 6.49
C ASN A 7 -7.28 -3.19 7.06
N LEU A 8 -7.52 -2.09 6.35
CA LEU A 8 -7.20 -0.75 6.82
C LEU A 8 -8.49 -0.01 7.12
N ILE A 9 -8.44 0.84 8.15
CA ILE A 9 -9.56 1.69 8.51
C ILE A 9 -9.27 3.06 7.93
N ASP A 10 -10.13 3.52 7.03
CA ASP A 10 -10.07 4.86 6.46
C ASP A 10 -10.49 5.92 7.49
N GLU A 11 -10.24 7.21 7.19
CA GLU A 11 -10.64 8.36 8.02
C GLU A 11 -12.13 8.36 8.39
N ASN A 12 -12.97 7.74 7.55
CA ASN A 12 -14.41 7.60 7.79
C ASN A 12 -14.79 6.44 8.71
N ASN A 13 -13.83 5.79 9.39
CA ASN A 13 -14.04 4.54 10.15
C ASN A 13 -14.60 3.38 9.29
N LYS A 14 -14.38 3.44 7.97
CA LYS A 14 -14.76 2.37 7.04
C LYS A 14 -13.61 1.38 6.94
N GLU A 15 -13.90 0.11 7.18
CA GLU A 15 -12.95 -0.96 6.91
C GLU A 15 -12.87 -1.19 5.39
N VAL A 16 -11.67 -1.00 4.84
CA VAL A 16 -11.35 -1.28 3.45
C VAL A 16 -10.36 -2.43 3.41
N ARG A 17 -10.65 -3.44 2.59
CA ARG A 17 -9.78 -4.60 2.43
C ARG A 17 -8.83 -4.37 1.29
N PHE A 18 -7.57 -4.64 1.54
CA PHE A 18 -6.51 -4.57 0.56
C PHE A 18 -5.81 -5.91 0.42
N GLN A 19 -5.47 -6.25 -0.81
CA GLN A 19 -4.53 -7.30 -1.10
C GLN A 19 -3.12 -6.70 -1.11
N ILE A 20 -2.21 -7.30 -0.35
CA ILE A 20 -0.79 -6.99 -0.42
C ILE A 20 -0.25 -7.60 -1.71
N ILE A 21 0.22 -6.74 -2.61
CA ILE A 21 0.87 -7.15 -3.85
C ILE A 21 2.35 -7.37 -3.59
N ASP A 22 3.02 -6.36 -3.00
CA ASP A 22 4.42 -6.43 -2.61
C ASP A 22 4.79 -5.39 -1.54
N MET A 23 5.99 -5.47 -0.98
CA MET A 23 6.57 -4.46 -0.08
C MET A 23 8.00 -4.14 -0.49
N ILE A 24 8.30 -2.86 -0.65
CA ILE A 24 9.59 -2.34 -1.10
C ILE A 24 10.21 -1.53 0.02
N GLU A 25 11.48 -1.79 0.33
CA GLU A 25 12.26 -1.02 1.30
C GLU A 25 13.20 -0.08 0.53
N MET A 26 13.01 1.23 0.68
CA MET A 26 13.78 2.25 -0.04
C MET A 26 14.09 3.40 0.91
N ASP A 27 15.30 3.95 0.84
CA ASP A 27 15.71 5.14 1.63
C ASP A 27 15.48 5.00 3.15
N ASN A 28 15.57 3.77 3.68
CA ASN A 28 15.32 3.43 5.09
C ASN A 28 13.84 3.51 5.51
N ASP A 29 12.94 3.70 4.55
CA ASP A 29 11.49 3.65 4.66
C ASP A 29 10.94 2.36 4.01
N THR A 30 9.78 1.90 4.45
CA THR A 30 9.11 0.73 3.88
C THR A 30 7.81 1.16 3.22
N TYR A 31 7.61 0.74 1.98
CA TYR A 31 6.44 1.03 1.16
C TYR A 31 5.72 -0.26 0.79
N ALA A 32 4.42 -0.32 1.06
CA ALA A 32 3.58 -1.45 0.69
C ALA A 32 2.74 -1.11 -0.55
N ILE A 33 2.79 -1.98 -1.55
CA ILE A 33 1.94 -1.90 -2.74
C ILE A 33 0.69 -2.71 -2.45
N LEU A 34 -0.43 -2.01 -2.34
CA LEU A 34 -1.72 -2.55 -1.97
C LEU A 34 -2.70 -2.40 -3.13
N MET A 35 -3.58 -3.38 -3.29
CA MET A 35 -4.68 -3.32 -4.25
C MET A 35 -6.00 -3.38 -3.49
N PRO A 36 -6.89 -2.38 -3.59
CA PRO A 36 -8.20 -2.45 -2.97
C PRO A 36 -8.98 -3.64 -3.54
N LEU A 37 -9.64 -4.40 -2.67
CA LEU A 37 -10.49 -5.53 -3.05
C LEU A 37 -11.96 -5.13 -3.27
N ASP A 38 -12.30 -3.86 -3.08
CA ASP A 38 -13.65 -3.35 -3.36
C ASP A 38 -13.90 -3.42 -4.88
N ASP A 39 -15.12 -3.76 -5.29
CA ASP A 39 -15.52 -4.15 -6.67
C ASP A 39 -15.40 -3.01 -7.72
N ASN A 40 -14.76 -1.90 -7.38
CA ASN A 40 -14.36 -0.89 -8.35
C ASN A 40 -13.02 -1.30 -8.97
N GLU A 41 -13.08 -2.27 -9.89
CA GLU A 41 -11.94 -2.79 -10.67
C GLU A 41 -11.17 -1.71 -11.47
N GLU A 42 -11.60 -0.45 -11.46
CA GLU A 42 -10.91 0.69 -12.08
C GLU A 42 -9.90 1.40 -11.17
N GLU A 43 -9.88 1.13 -9.86
CA GLU A 43 -8.85 1.66 -8.98
C GLU A 43 -7.62 0.74 -9.01
N GLY A 44 -6.54 1.25 -9.63
CA GLY A 44 -5.27 0.54 -9.75
C GLY A 44 -4.58 0.25 -8.40
N VAL A 45 -3.32 -0.17 -8.47
CA VAL A 45 -2.50 -0.35 -7.26
C VAL A 45 -2.26 1.00 -6.57
N VAL A 46 -2.28 0.99 -5.25
CA VAL A 46 -1.99 2.15 -4.39
C VAL A 46 -0.78 1.86 -3.52
N VAL A 47 0.03 2.89 -3.26
CA VAL A 47 1.27 2.76 -2.48
C VAL A 47 1.06 3.40 -1.11
N PHE A 48 1.36 2.65 -0.06
CA PHE A 48 1.31 3.11 1.32
C PHE A 48 2.70 3.08 1.95
N GLN A 49 3.09 4.13 2.65
CA GLN A 49 4.29 4.15 3.48
C GLN A 49 3.97 3.59 4.86
N VAL A 50 4.79 2.67 5.34
CA VAL A 50 4.69 2.10 6.67
C VAL A 50 5.44 3.01 7.62
N LEU A 51 4.68 3.83 8.37
CA LEU A 51 5.24 4.76 9.35
C LEU A 51 5.57 4.06 10.67
N ASP A 52 4.74 3.08 11.05
CA ASP A 52 4.90 2.35 12.30
C ASP A 52 4.38 0.91 12.18
N VAL A 53 5.28 -0.05 12.26
CA VAL A 53 4.94 -1.49 12.14
C VAL A 53 4.23 -2.00 13.39
N GLU A 54 4.59 -1.50 14.58
CA GLU A 54 4.03 -1.95 15.86
C GLU A 54 2.58 -1.47 16.03
N ASN A 55 2.31 -0.22 15.63
CA ASN A 55 1.00 0.41 15.67
C ASN A 55 0.20 0.22 14.37
N GLN A 56 0.77 -0.47 13.38
CA GLN A 56 0.15 -0.73 12.08
C GLN A 56 -0.33 0.56 11.39
N VAL A 57 0.50 1.60 11.46
CA VAL A 57 0.21 2.91 10.84
C VAL A 57 0.78 2.93 9.45
N LEU A 58 -0.12 3.03 8.47
CA LEU A 58 0.22 3.20 7.07
C LEU A 58 -0.36 4.53 6.57
N GLU A 59 0.43 5.27 5.81
CA GLU A 59 0.02 6.53 5.19
C GLU A 59 -0.02 6.35 3.68
N LEU A 60 -1.12 6.77 3.04
CA LEU A 60 -1.22 6.73 1.59
C LEU A 60 -0.22 7.71 1.00
N VAL A 61 0.69 7.21 0.16
CA VAL A 61 1.64 8.06 -0.54
C VAL A 61 0.91 8.73 -1.69
N THR A 62 0.67 10.03 -1.55
CA THR A 62 0.08 10.87 -2.60
C THR A 62 1.13 11.53 -3.49
N ASP A 63 2.40 11.41 -3.12
CA ASP A 63 3.54 11.97 -3.85
C ASP A 63 3.88 11.11 -5.08
N GLU A 64 3.61 11.64 -6.28
CA GLU A 64 3.78 10.91 -7.54
C GLU A 64 5.23 10.48 -7.79
N GLU A 65 6.24 11.23 -7.32
CA GLU A 65 7.64 10.85 -7.51
C GLU A 65 7.99 9.60 -6.70
N ILE A 66 7.52 9.52 -5.46
CA ILE A 66 7.73 8.34 -4.60
C ILE A 66 6.96 7.14 -5.16
N VAL A 67 5.70 7.34 -5.54
CA VAL A 67 4.89 6.29 -6.17
C VAL A 67 5.59 5.74 -7.42
N MET A 68 6.07 6.60 -8.31
CA MET A 68 6.79 6.15 -9.51
C MET A 68 8.03 5.35 -9.16
N LYS A 69 8.85 5.79 -8.19
CA LYS A 69 10.05 5.04 -7.76
C LYS A 69 9.70 3.65 -7.23
N VAL A 70 8.70 3.56 -6.36
CA VAL A 70 8.23 2.28 -5.81
C VAL A 70 7.69 1.38 -6.91
N ILE A 71 6.93 1.93 -7.86
CA ILE A 71 6.42 1.15 -9.00
C ILE A 71 7.54 0.74 -9.96
N ASP A 72 8.57 1.56 -10.16
CA ASP A 72 9.74 1.23 -10.98
C ASP A 72 10.50 0.05 -10.34
N GLU A 73 10.81 0.13 -9.04
CA GLU A 73 11.42 -0.96 -8.26
C GLU A 73 10.57 -2.24 -8.27
N PHE A 74 9.23 -2.12 -8.31
CA PHE A 74 8.33 -3.27 -8.43
C PHE A 74 8.38 -3.95 -9.82
N ASN A 75 8.64 -3.18 -10.87
CA ASN A 75 8.67 -3.69 -12.25
C ASN A 75 10.07 -4.14 -12.70
N GLU A 76 11.11 -3.89 -11.92
CA GLU A 76 12.49 -4.35 -12.15
C GLU A 76 12.65 -5.86 -11.92
#